data_AF-A0A369UND4-F1
#
_entry.id   AF-A0A369UND4-F1
#
_cell.length_a   1.000
_cell.length_b   1.000
_cell.length_c   1.000
_cell.angle_alpha   90.00
_cell.angle_beta   90.00
_cell.angle_gamma   90.00
#
_symmetry.space_group_name_H-M   'P 1'
#
loop_
_entity.id
_entity.type
_entity.pdbx_description
1 polymer ?
#
loop_
_entity_poly.entity_id
_entity_poly.type
_entity_poly.pdbx_seq_one_letter_code
_entity_poly.pdbx_strand_id
1 'polypeptide(L)'
;MLLFSMAGLALTSPVLAQAGEPVITLEQAVSQVQRETGGKVLSASTVRRGRGSFEHRIKVLTPSGHVRVMTVTTEGAKGPASADSTKNPAGDGEGNKEKN
;
A
#
# COMPACT_ATOMS: atom_id res chain seq x y z
N MET A 1 26.90 -36.66 17.50
CA MET A 1 27.47 -36.57 16.14
C MET A 1 26.56 -35.70 15.29
N LEU A 2 27.05 -34.55 14.82
CA LEU A 2 27.03 -34.14 13.41
C LEU A 2 27.68 -32.75 13.31
N LEU A 3 28.93 -32.74 12.83
CA LEU A 3 29.68 -31.57 12.41
C LEU A 3 28.97 -30.92 11.21
N PHE A 4 28.67 -29.62 11.29
CA PHE A 4 28.36 -28.83 10.10
C PHE A 4 29.65 -28.25 9.53
N SER A 5 30.04 -28.80 8.40
CA SER A 5 31.22 -28.44 7.62
C SER A 5 31.03 -27.12 6.88
N MET A 6 32.15 -26.43 6.70
CA MET A 6 32.36 -25.11 6.11
C MET A 6 32.23 -25.10 4.57
N ALA A 7 31.62 -24.05 3.99
CA ALA A 7 31.87 -23.44 2.65
C ALA A 7 30.69 -22.49 2.33
N GLY A 8 30.78 -21.34 1.68
CA GLY A 8 31.84 -20.69 0.94
C GLY A 8 31.31 -19.35 0.40
N LEU A 9 32.25 -18.51 -0.02
CA LEU A 9 32.18 -17.14 -0.51
C LEU A 9 31.17 -16.88 -1.67
N ALA A 10 30.37 -15.82 -1.57
CA ALA A 10 30.00 -14.96 -2.71
C ALA A 10 29.42 -13.61 -2.22
N LEU A 11 30.18 -12.53 -2.34
CA LEU A 11 29.65 -11.17 -2.26
C LEU A 11 28.96 -10.87 -3.60
N THR A 12 27.69 -11.25 -3.72
CA THR A 12 26.85 -10.85 -4.85
C THR A 12 26.31 -9.44 -4.59
N SER A 13 26.82 -8.45 -5.31
CA SER A 13 26.26 -7.10 -5.31
C SER A 13 24.77 -7.15 -5.66
N PRO A 14 23.86 -6.63 -4.83
CA PRO A 14 22.47 -6.53 -5.21
C PRO A 14 22.35 -5.45 -6.29
N VAL A 15 22.04 -5.87 -7.53
CA VAL A 15 21.42 -4.97 -8.49
C VAL A 15 20.11 -4.53 -7.84
N LEU A 16 20.03 -3.25 -7.46
CA LEU A 16 18.77 -2.62 -7.06
C LEU A 16 17.93 -2.52 -8.34
N ALA A 17 17.24 -3.62 -8.66
CA ALA A 17 16.15 -3.59 -9.60
C ALA A 17 15.16 -2.57 -9.04
N GLN A 18 15.09 -1.39 -9.66
CA GLN A 18 14.08 -0.37 -9.40
C GLN A 18 12.73 -0.95 -9.89
N ALA A 19 12.21 -1.92 -9.14
CA ALA A 19 10.85 -2.37 -9.26
C ALA A 19 10.01 -1.19 -8.78
N GLY A 20 9.41 -0.46 -9.71
CA GLY A 20 8.52 0.65 -9.38
C GLY A 20 7.52 0.18 -8.32
N GLU A 21 7.39 0.94 -7.24
CA GLU A 21 6.47 0.58 -6.16
C GLU A 21 5.03 0.79 -6.61
N PRO A 22 4.06 0.00 -6.12
CA PRO A 22 2.66 0.24 -6.44
C PRO A 22 2.21 1.59 -5.89
N VAL A 23 1.36 2.31 -6.63
CA VAL A 23 0.79 3.61 -6.20
C VAL A 23 -0.03 3.42 -4.92
N ILE A 24 -0.77 2.32 -4.83
CA ILE A 24 -1.51 1.91 -3.65
C ILE A 24 -0.69 0.85 -2.93
N THR A 25 -0.44 1.00 -1.64
CA THR A 25 0.24 -0.05 -0.88
C THR A 25 -0.71 -1.20 -0.53
N LEU A 26 -0.14 -2.36 -0.18
CA LEU A 26 -0.93 -3.50 0.24
C LEU A 26 -1.77 -3.16 1.49
N GLU A 27 -1.21 -2.40 2.43
CA GLU A 27 -1.85 -1.98 3.68
C GLU A 27 -3.02 -1.02 3.42
N GLN A 28 -2.87 -0.11 2.44
CA GLN A 28 -3.95 0.77 2.02
C GLN A 28 -5.10 -0.02 1.42
N ALA A 29 -4.81 -0.97 0.53
CA ALA A 29 -5.81 -1.85 -0.06
C ALA A 29 -6.51 -2.72 1.01
N VAL A 30 -5.75 -3.25 1.97
CA VAL A 30 -6.26 -4.00 3.12
C VAL A 30 -7.20 -3.14 3.99
N SER A 31 -6.83 -1.89 4.25
CA SER A 31 -7.65 -0.96 5.04
C SER A 31 -8.94 -0.60 4.31
N GLN A 32 -8.87 -0.38 3.00
CA GLN A 32 -10.05 -0.15 2.16
C GLN A 32 -11.00 -1.33 2.21
N VAL A 33 -10.49 -2.54 1.96
CA VAL A 33 -11.29 -3.76 1.95
C VAL A 33 -11.94 -4.03 3.31
N GLN A 34 -11.25 -3.77 4.42
CA GLN A 34 -11.84 -3.91 5.75
C GLN A 34 -12.97 -2.91 5.99
N ARG A 35 -12.82 -1.64 5.58
CA ARG A 35 -13.89 -0.63 5.70
C ARG A 35 -15.11 -0.99 4.85
N GLU A 36 -14.90 -1.50 3.64
CA GLU A 36 -15.98 -1.86 2.72
C GLU A 36 -16.73 -3.12 3.15
N THR A 37 -16.03 -4.12 3.69
CA THR A 37 -16.62 -5.43 4.02
C THR A 37 -17.00 -5.60 5.47
N GLY A 38 -16.40 -4.83 6.39
CA GLY A 38 -16.46 -5.06 7.84
C GLY A 38 -15.86 -6.42 8.25
N GLY A 39 -15.12 -7.08 7.34
CA GLY A 39 -14.62 -8.44 7.51
C GLY A 39 -13.19 -8.50 8.05
N LYS A 40 -12.80 -9.68 8.52
CA LYS A 40 -11.44 -9.96 8.99
C LYS A 40 -10.55 -10.40 7.83
N VAL A 41 -9.39 -9.78 7.69
CA VAL A 41 -8.40 -10.20 6.68
C VAL A 41 -7.68 -11.46 7.16
N LEU A 42 -7.61 -12.46 6.28
CA LEU A 42 -6.93 -13.72 6.52
C LEU A 42 -5.57 -13.78 5.84
N SER A 43 -5.44 -13.16 4.67
CA SER A 43 -4.20 -13.11 3.89
C SER A 43 -4.25 -11.95 2.91
N ALA A 44 -3.10 -11.31 2.67
CA ALA A 44 -2.95 -10.24 1.71
C ALA A 44 -1.64 -10.46 0.95
N SER A 45 -1.67 -10.31 -0.37
CA SER A 45 -0.50 -10.52 -1.23
C SER A 45 -0.53 -9.58 -2.42
N THR A 46 0.64 -9.18 -2.90
CA THR A 46 0.79 -8.35 -4.11
C THR A 46 1.37 -9.21 -5.23
N VAL A 47 0.73 -9.18 -6.39
CA VAL A 47 1.18 -9.88 -7.60
C VAL A 47 1.51 -8.84 -8.66
N ARG A 48 2.72 -8.89 -9.22
CA ARG A 48 3.09 -8.06 -10.37
C ARG A 48 2.53 -8.68 -11.64
N ARG A 49 1.74 -7.92 -12.41
CA ARG A 49 1.07 -8.38 -13.64
C ARG A 49 1.79 -7.94 -14.92
N GLY A 50 2.67 -6.95 -14.85
CA GLY A 50 3.38 -6.43 -16.03
C GLY A 50 4.37 -5.30 -15.73
N ARG A 51 4.67 -4.47 -16.76
CA ARG A 51 5.56 -3.30 -16.64
C ARG A 51 4.90 -2.17 -15.83
N GLY A 52 4.96 -2.32 -14.51
CA GLY A 52 4.41 -1.35 -13.58
C GLY A 52 2.92 -1.53 -13.36
N SER A 53 2.39 -2.75 -13.46
CA SER A 53 1.02 -3.04 -13.02
C SER A 53 1.06 -4.12 -11.95
N PHE A 54 0.29 -3.91 -10.89
CA PHE A 54 0.25 -4.71 -9.68
C PHE A 54 -1.20 -5.06 -9.31
N GLU A 55 -1.36 -6.15 -8.60
CA GLU A 55 -2.65 -6.67 -8.16
C GLU A 55 -2.54 -7.09 -6.71
N HIS A 56 -3.25 -6.41 -5.82
CA HIS A 56 -3.39 -6.83 -4.44
C HIS A 56 -4.56 -7.81 -4.31
N ARG A 57 -4.25 -9.01 -3.83
CA ARG A 57 -5.22 -10.06 -3.55
C ARG A 57 -5.37 -10.21 -2.05
N ILE A 58 -6.58 -9.92 -1.57
CA ILE A 58 -6.91 -9.87 -0.15
C ILE A 58 -8.00 -10.91 0.11
N LYS A 59 -7.70 -11.91 0.93
CA LYS A 59 -8.66 -12.90 1.41
C LYS A 59 -9.31 -12.36 2.68
N VAL A 60 -10.63 -12.25 2.66
CA VAL A 60 -11.42 -11.67 3.75
C VAL A 60 -12.47 -12.66 4.20
N LEU A 61 -12.57 -12.88 5.50
CA LEU A 61 -13.74 -13.48 6.14
C LEU A 61 -14.79 -12.39 6.35
N THR A 62 -15.88 -12.45 5.61
CA THR A 62 -17.00 -11.52 5.76
C THR A 62 -17.76 -11.78 7.07
N PRO A 63 -18.53 -10.79 7.57
CA PRO A 63 -19.40 -10.99 8.74
C PRO A 63 -20.44 -12.10 8.54
N SER A 64 -20.80 -12.38 7.28
CA SER A 64 -21.66 -13.51 6.92
C SER A 64 -20.97 -14.89 7.01
N GLY A 65 -19.71 -14.95 7.43
CA GLY A 65 -18.97 -16.21 7.62
C GLY A 65 -18.34 -16.79 6.35
N HIS A 66 -18.32 -16.04 5.24
CA HIS A 66 -17.78 -16.52 3.96
C HIS A 66 -16.41 -15.93 3.68
N VAL A 67 -15.53 -16.70 3.02
CA VAL A 67 -14.25 -16.17 2.55
C VAL A 67 -14.40 -15.63 1.13
N ARG A 68 -14.05 -14.36 0.93
CA ARG A 68 -14.04 -13.70 -0.39
C ARG A 68 -12.62 -13.25 -0.74
N VAL A 69 -12.28 -13.34 -2.02
CA VAL A 69 -11.03 -12.80 -2.55
C VAL A 69 -11.34 -11.45 -3.19
N MET A 70 -10.81 -10.38 -2.60
CA MET A 70 -10.90 -9.03 -3.13
C MET A 70 -9.62 -8.72 -3.91
N THR A 71 -9.81 -8.20 -5.12
CA THR A 71 -8.72 -7.88 -6.03
C THR A 71 -8.69 -6.38 -6.26
N VAL A 72 -7.58 -5.74 -5.92
CA VAL A 72 -7.35 -4.31 -6.15
C VAL A 72 -6.19 -4.18 -7.13
N THR A 73 -6.48 -3.70 -8.34
CA THR A 73 -5.46 -3.40 -9.34
C THR A 73 -4.86 -2.04 -9.07
N THR A 74 -3.54 -1.93 -9.14
CA THR A 74 -2.82 -0.66 -9.00
C THR A 74 -1.68 -0.60 -9.99
N GLU A 75 -1.43 0.59 -10.52
CA GLU A 75 -0.26 0.83 -11.37
C GLU A 75 0.95 1.16 -10.48
N GLY A 76 2.14 1.08 -11.05
CA GLY A 76 3.41 1.43 -10.44
C GLY A 76 3.56 2.94 -10.45
N ALA A 77 3.98 3.49 -9.31
CA ALA A 77 4.27 4.90 -9.14
C ALA A 77 5.34 5.33 -10.15
N LYS A 78 4.91 5.98 -11.22
CA LYS A 78 5.76 6.90 -11.94
C LYS A 78 5.90 8.13 -11.02
N GLY A 79 7.13 8.48 -10.64
CA GLY A 79 7.41 9.47 -9.57
C GLY A 79 6.67 10.82 -9.69
N PRO A 80 6.79 11.64 -8.64
CA PRO A 80 5.69 12.08 -7.80
C PRO A 80 4.68 12.96 -8.54
N ALA A 81 3.43 12.52 -8.59
CA ALA A 81 2.27 13.40 -8.67
C ALA A 81 1.64 13.55 -7.28
N SER A 82 2.45 13.90 -6.29
CA SER A 82 1.96 14.50 -5.05
C SER A 82 1.76 15.99 -5.31
N ALA A 83 0.58 16.37 -5.77
CA ALA A 83 0.11 17.76 -5.73
C ALA A 83 -1.42 17.84 -5.87
N ASP A 84 -2.18 17.23 -4.98
CA ASP A 84 -3.52 17.78 -4.67
C ASP A 84 -4.07 17.35 -3.29
N SER A 85 -3.28 17.59 -2.23
CA SER A 85 -3.79 17.55 -0.85
C SER A 85 -3.02 18.53 0.02
N THR A 86 -2.94 19.78 -0.43
CA THR A 86 -2.66 20.91 0.46
C THR A 86 -3.73 21.98 0.25
N LYS A 87 -4.91 21.75 0.80
CA LYS A 87 -5.77 22.86 1.22
C LYS A 87 -6.20 22.64 2.66
N ASN A 88 -5.22 22.78 3.56
CA ASN A 88 -5.49 23.18 4.93
C ASN A 88 -6.26 24.52 4.86
N PRO A 89 -7.45 24.67 5.44
CA PRO A 89 -8.00 26.01 5.63
C PRO A 89 -7.15 26.69 6.72
N ALA A 90 -6.15 27.45 6.28
CA ALA A 90 -5.53 28.47 7.11
C ALA A 90 -6.63 29.48 7.45
N GLY A 91 -6.89 29.65 8.74
CA GLY A 91 -7.68 30.77 9.23
C GLY A 91 -6.87 32.05 9.07
N ASP A 92 -7.52 33.10 8.59
CA ASP A 92 -7.12 34.48 8.78
C ASP A 92 -8.42 35.28 8.96
N GLY A 93 -8.59 35.84 10.16
CA GLY A 93 -9.70 36.70 10.50
C GLY A 93 -9.30 38.16 10.43
N GLU A 94 -10.19 39.03 9.95
CA GLU A 94 -10.23 40.48 10.24
C GLU A 94 -11.49 41.06 9.57
N GLY A 95 -12.32 41.91 10.15
CA GLY A 95 -12.25 42.60 11.43
C GLY A 95 -13.63 43.11 11.84
N ASN A 96 -13.92 42.99 13.13
CA ASN A 96 -14.94 43.78 13.82
C ASN A 96 -14.24 45.02 14.39
N LYS A 97 -14.65 46.22 13.96
CA LYS A 97 -14.44 47.46 14.71
C LYS A 97 -15.62 48.41 14.47
N GLU A 98 -16.42 48.52 15.52
CA GLU A 98 -17.45 49.53 15.75
C GLU A 98 -16.88 50.97 15.83
N LYS A 99 -17.80 51.93 15.69
CA LYS A 99 -17.84 53.29 16.26
C LYS A 99 -16.77 54.32 15.84
N ASN A 100 -17.18 55.33 15.07
CA ASN A 100 -17.64 56.63 15.60
C ASN A 100 -18.23 57.48 14.46
#